data_AF-A0A7Y5SLV2-F1
#
_entry.id   AF-A0A7Y5SLV2-F1
#
_cell.length_a   1.000
_cell.length_b   1.000
_cell.length_c   1.000
_cell.angle_alpha   90.00
_cell.angle_beta   90.00
_cell.angle_gamma   90.00
#
_symmetry.space_group_name_H-M   'P 1'
#
loop_
_entity.id
_entity.type
_entity.pdbx_description
1 polymer ?
#
loop_
_entity_poly.entity_id
_entity_poly.type
_entity_poly.pdbx_seq_one_letter_code
_entity_poly.pdbx_strand_id
1 'polypeptide(L)'
;MRILFLHGWQSAPGGLKPTHLKAHGHEVLNPALDDEDFDAAVRVAQGEYDRGKPDVVVGSSRGGAVAMNIDRSDTPMVLMCPAWKRWGTATEVKPPVTILHSRADETIAFADSVELLKNSGLAESALVEVGTEHRLADPASLEAMLEACERSASVTDLVDVTVYYLEMRNPVQRLAPAPRDGLTVLHARTPTVAYYRFLYNAVGKDYHWLSRRKLSDAELAAVIGDPRNEVHVLHVNGSPAGFAELDRRQPDEIELVQFGLMAEFIGQGLGKWFLQWTIDKAWSYQSRRLWLHTCTLDHRAALPLYTKAGFVLFKQEAIRREL
;
A
#
# COMPACT_ATOMS: atom_id res chain seq x y z
N MET A 1 14.68 0.92 -4.39
CA MET A 1 13.70 0.68 -5.45
C MET A 1 14.41 0.29 -6.74
N ARG A 2 13.69 -0.34 -7.65
CA ARG A 2 14.11 -0.67 -8.99
C ARG A 2 13.63 0.40 -9.97
N ILE A 3 14.53 0.97 -10.74
CA ILE A 3 14.25 2.07 -11.66
C ILE A 3 14.60 1.63 -13.08
N LEU A 4 13.64 1.77 -14.01
CA LEU A 4 13.94 1.65 -15.44
C LEU A 4 14.33 3.02 -15.98
N PHE A 5 15.61 3.20 -16.32
CA PHE A 5 16.14 4.44 -16.87
C PHE A 5 16.32 4.34 -18.39
N LEU A 6 15.60 5.16 -19.15
CA LEU A 6 15.62 5.26 -20.59
C LEU A 6 16.41 6.51 -21.02
N HIS A 7 17.55 6.29 -21.67
CA HIS A 7 18.49 7.35 -22.02
C HIS A 7 18.10 8.13 -23.29
N GLY A 8 18.70 9.30 -23.47
CA GLY A 8 18.50 10.14 -24.66
C GLY A 8 19.19 9.60 -25.91
N TRP A 9 19.02 10.32 -27.02
CA TRP A 9 19.66 10.04 -28.30
C TRP A 9 21.19 10.14 -28.18
N GLN A 10 21.92 9.22 -28.82
CA GLN A 10 23.39 9.13 -28.81
C GLN A 10 23.99 9.02 -27.40
N SER A 11 23.18 8.55 -26.44
CA SER A 11 23.63 8.23 -25.08
C SER A 11 23.76 6.72 -24.93
N ALA A 12 24.59 6.28 -24.00
CA ALA A 12 24.77 4.86 -23.70
C ALA A 12 24.39 4.55 -22.24
N PRO A 13 24.11 3.28 -21.92
CA PRO A 13 23.94 2.84 -20.54
C PRO A 13 25.11 3.25 -19.63
N GLY A 14 24.80 3.60 -18.38
CA GLY A 14 25.81 4.00 -17.39
C GLY A 14 26.21 5.47 -17.42
N GLY A 15 25.45 6.32 -18.12
CA GLY A 15 25.63 7.78 -18.06
C GLY A 15 25.48 8.38 -16.66
N LEU A 16 25.67 9.69 -16.53
CA LEU A 16 25.70 10.40 -15.25
C LEU A 16 24.43 10.18 -14.41
N LYS A 17 23.24 10.29 -15.02
CA LYS A 17 21.94 10.16 -14.34
C LYS A 17 21.69 8.75 -13.77
N PRO A 18 21.76 7.65 -14.55
CA PRO A 18 21.59 6.31 -14.00
C PRO A 18 22.69 5.96 -12.99
N THR A 19 23.91 6.48 -13.15
CA THR A 19 24.99 6.31 -12.16
C THR A 19 24.70 7.05 -10.86
N HIS A 20 24.15 8.26 -10.93
CA HIS A 20 23.73 9.02 -9.75
C HIS A 20 22.65 8.27 -8.96
N LEU A 21 21.62 7.72 -9.63
CA LEU A 21 20.59 6.90 -8.97
C LEU A 21 21.17 5.64 -8.34
N LYS A 22 22.11 4.95 -9.00
CA LYS A 22 22.82 3.79 -8.42
C LYS A 22 23.62 4.16 -7.18
N ALA A 23 24.30 5.31 -7.19
CA ALA A 23 25.08 5.79 -6.05
C ALA A 23 24.22 6.06 -4.80
N HIS A 24 22.93 6.31 -4.98
CA HIS A 24 21.92 6.49 -3.92
C HIS A 24 21.17 5.19 -3.58
N GLY A 25 21.73 4.02 -3.92
CA GLY A 25 21.24 2.72 -3.46
C GLY A 25 20.07 2.15 -4.25
N HIS A 26 19.77 2.68 -5.44
CA HIS A 26 18.74 2.12 -6.31
C HIS A 26 19.29 1.04 -7.26
N GLU A 27 18.46 0.04 -7.56
CA GLU A 27 18.71 -0.91 -8.65
C GLU A 27 18.27 -0.24 -9.95
N VAL A 28 19.19 0.03 -10.88
CA VAL A 28 18.86 0.74 -12.12
C VAL A 28 19.00 -0.17 -13.33
N LEU A 29 17.86 -0.51 -13.93
CA LEU A 29 17.75 -1.13 -15.25
C LEU A 29 17.96 -0.05 -16.30
N ASN A 30 18.97 -0.22 -17.17
CA ASN A 30 19.32 0.81 -18.14
C ASN A 30 19.68 0.12 -19.47
N PRO A 31 18.68 -0.33 -20.23
CA PRO A 31 18.92 -1.03 -21.49
C PRO A 31 19.52 -0.06 -22.52
N ALA A 32 20.31 -0.60 -23.45
CA ALA A 32 20.74 0.15 -24.63
C ALA A 32 19.55 0.32 -25.57
N LEU A 33 19.27 1.56 -25.97
CA LEU A 33 18.20 1.91 -26.90
C LEU A 33 18.80 2.21 -28.28
N ASP A 34 18.18 1.68 -29.34
CA ASP A 34 18.58 1.96 -30.71
C ASP A 34 18.36 3.44 -31.03
N ASP A 35 19.35 4.12 -31.62
CA ASP A 35 19.28 5.55 -31.90
C ASP A 35 18.51 5.92 -33.17
N GLU A 36 18.40 4.98 -34.10
CA GLU A 36 17.84 5.20 -35.44
C GLU A 36 16.42 4.62 -35.55
N ASP A 37 16.16 3.48 -34.88
CA ASP A 37 14.85 2.83 -34.86
C ASP A 37 14.13 3.11 -33.53
N PHE A 38 13.22 4.08 -33.55
CA PHE A 38 12.42 4.44 -32.37
C PHE A 38 11.51 3.30 -31.91
N ASP A 39 10.92 2.54 -32.83
CA ASP A 39 10.03 1.43 -32.46
C ASP A 39 10.83 0.26 -31.87
N ALA A 40 12.07 0.04 -32.33
CA ALA A 40 12.98 -0.89 -31.68
C ALA A 40 13.33 -0.45 -30.26
N ALA A 41 13.60 0.84 -30.04
CA ALA A 41 13.84 1.38 -28.71
C ALA A 41 12.63 1.17 -27.77
N VAL A 42 11.40 1.39 -28.26
CA VAL A 42 10.17 1.13 -27.50
C VAL A 42 10.02 -0.37 -27.17
N ARG A 43 10.26 -1.27 -28.14
CA ARG A 43 10.21 -2.73 -27.88
C ARG A 43 11.23 -3.17 -26.84
N VAL A 44 12.45 -2.64 -26.88
CA VAL A 44 13.50 -2.93 -25.90
C VAL A 44 13.10 -2.42 -24.51
N ALA A 45 12.60 -1.18 -24.43
CA ALA A 45 12.13 -0.59 -23.19
C ALA A 45 10.96 -1.39 -22.58
N GLN A 46 9.98 -1.79 -23.40
CA GLN A 46 8.86 -2.64 -22.95
C GLN A 46 9.34 -3.99 -22.43
N GLY A 47 10.24 -4.67 -23.17
CA GLY A 47 10.78 -5.96 -22.74
C GLY A 47 11.56 -5.86 -21.43
N GLU A 48 12.24 -4.75 -21.18
CA GLU A 48 12.91 -4.50 -19.91
C GLU A 48 11.95 -4.13 -18.78
N TYR A 49 10.89 -3.39 -19.08
CA TYR A 49 9.80 -3.12 -18.15
C TYR A 49 9.10 -4.41 -17.70
N ASP A 50 8.71 -5.28 -18.65
CA ASP A 50 7.98 -6.51 -18.37
C ASP A 50 8.79 -7.50 -17.52
N ARG A 51 10.08 -7.64 -17.83
CA ARG A 51 11.01 -8.53 -17.10
C ARG A 51 11.41 -7.93 -15.76
N GLY A 52 11.70 -6.63 -15.78
CA GLY A 52 12.26 -5.90 -14.66
C GLY A 52 11.24 -5.54 -13.60
N LYS A 53 9.98 -5.30 -13.96
CA LYS A 53 8.94 -4.78 -13.05
C LYS A 53 9.45 -3.61 -12.20
N PRO A 54 9.87 -2.50 -12.83
CA PRO A 54 10.43 -1.37 -12.10
C PRO A 54 9.35 -0.68 -11.24
N ASP A 55 9.79 -0.09 -10.13
CA ASP A 55 8.94 0.72 -9.26
C ASP A 55 8.72 2.12 -9.86
N VAL A 56 9.67 2.62 -10.67
CA VAL A 56 9.60 3.92 -11.36
C VAL A 56 10.24 3.80 -12.76
N VAL A 57 9.64 4.45 -13.75
CA VAL A 57 10.24 4.66 -15.08
C VAL A 57 10.78 6.08 -15.20
N VAL A 58 12.06 6.22 -15.54
CA VAL A 58 12.69 7.52 -15.80
C VAL A 58 13.04 7.61 -17.27
N GLY A 59 12.61 8.67 -17.95
CA GLY A 59 12.92 8.91 -19.35
C GLY A 59 13.53 10.29 -19.58
N SER A 60 14.72 10.34 -20.17
CA SER A 60 15.42 11.60 -20.45
C SER A 60 15.46 11.91 -21.95
N SER A 61 15.04 13.12 -22.34
CA SER A 61 15.00 13.59 -23.74
C SER A 61 14.26 12.60 -24.67
N ARG A 62 14.94 12.01 -25.66
CA ARG A 62 14.39 10.92 -26.50
C ARG A 62 13.92 9.72 -25.68
N GLY A 63 14.63 9.35 -24.62
CA GLY A 63 14.18 8.31 -23.70
C GLY A 63 12.91 8.66 -22.94
N GLY A 64 12.61 9.95 -22.78
CA GLY A 64 11.31 10.44 -22.29
C GLY A 64 10.19 10.11 -23.27
N ALA A 65 10.41 10.34 -24.57
CA ALA A 65 9.46 9.94 -25.59
C ALA A 65 9.29 8.41 -25.66
N VAL A 66 10.37 7.63 -25.51
CA VAL A 66 10.27 6.16 -25.41
C VAL A 66 9.43 5.75 -24.19
N ALA A 67 9.66 6.34 -23.02
CA ALA A 67 8.89 6.07 -21.80
C ALA A 67 7.39 6.33 -21.99
N MET A 68 7.02 7.35 -22.77
CA MET A 68 5.63 7.68 -23.06
C MET A 68 4.93 6.67 -23.98
N ASN A 69 5.67 5.85 -24.72
CA ASN A 69 5.14 4.90 -25.70
C ASN A 69 5.24 3.42 -25.25
N ILE A 70 5.63 3.15 -23.99
CA ILE A 70 5.52 1.81 -23.39
C ILE A 70 4.21 1.67 -22.59
N ASP A 71 3.66 0.45 -22.53
CA ASP A 71 2.59 0.10 -21.60
C ASP A 71 3.17 -0.19 -20.22
N ARG A 72 2.97 0.77 -19.31
CA ARG A 72 3.53 0.76 -17.95
C ARG A 72 2.48 0.62 -16.85
N SER A 73 1.26 0.21 -17.17
CA SER A 73 0.13 0.17 -16.24
C SER A 73 0.01 1.52 -15.47
N ASP A 74 0.22 1.47 -14.16
CA ASP A 74 0.17 2.53 -13.16
C ASP A 74 1.55 2.86 -12.57
N THR A 75 2.63 2.23 -13.05
CA THR A 75 4.00 2.48 -12.57
C THR A 75 4.36 3.97 -12.74
N PRO A 76 4.74 4.70 -11.69
CA PRO A 76 5.09 6.11 -11.78
C PRO A 76 6.17 6.44 -12.81
N MET A 77 6.07 7.63 -13.40
CA MET A 77 7.03 8.11 -14.41
C MET A 77 7.71 9.43 -14.00
N VAL A 78 9.01 9.54 -14.21
CA VAL A 78 9.76 10.80 -14.15
C VAL A 78 10.32 11.12 -15.54
N LEU A 79 9.90 12.24 -16.12
CA LEU A 79 10.34 12.69 -17.44
C LEU A 79 11.29 13.87 -17.32
N MET A 80 12.44 13.82 -17.99
CA MET A 80 13.43 14.90 -18.00
C MET A 80 13.53 15.48 -19.41
N CYS A 81 13.06 16.73 -19.61
CA CYS A 81 12.98 17.41 -20.92
C CYS A 81 12.45 16.50 -22.06
N PRO A 82 11.24 15.90 -21.94
CA PRO A 82 10.78 14.86 -22.84
C PRO A 82 10.65 15.35 -24.29
N ALA A 83 11.34 14.70 -25.22
CA ALA A 83 11.34 15.07 -26.64
C ALA A 83 10.15 14.49 -27.43
N TRP A 84 8.95 14.49 -26.83
CA TRP A 84 7.77 13.76 -27.32
C TRP A 84 7.18 14.27 -28.64
N LYS A 85 7.40 15.55 -28.98
CA LYS A 85 7.01 16.08 -30.30
C LYS A 85 7.97 15.70 -31.43
N ARG A 86 9.18 15.25 -31.09
CA ARG A 86 10.20 14.85 -32.07
C ARG A 86 10.19 13.35 -32.32
N TRP A 87 9.67 12.57 -31.37
CA TRP A 87 9.78 11.12 -31.36
C TRP A 87 8.52 10.46 -30.83
N GLY A 88 8.12 9.37 -31.48
CA GLY A 88 6.94 8.60 -31.10
C GLY A 88 5.61 9.26 -31.47
N THR A 89 4.52 8.68 -30.98
CA THR A 89 3.15 9.12 -31.30
C THR A 89 2.35 9.56 -30.09
N ALA A 90 2.80 9.24 -28.87
CA ALA A 90 2.13 9.64 -27.63
C ALA A 90 2.14 11.17 -27.45
N THR A 91 0.96 11.76 -27.26
CA THR A 91 0.75 13.19 -27.03
C THR A 91 0.26 13.51 -25.61
N GLU A 92 0.07 12.48 -24.79
CA GLU A 92 -0.43 12.53 -23.40
C GLU A 92 0.24 11.46 -22.54
N VAL A 93 0.20 11.63 -21.22
CA VAL A 93 0.69 10.67 -20.22
C VAL A 93 -0.30 10.52 -19.06
N LYS A 94 -0.46 9.29 -18.56
CA LYS A 94 -1.32 9.03 -17.40
C LYS A 94 -0.59 9.33 -16.09
N PRO A 95 -1.23 9.90 -15.06
CA PRO A 95 -0.61 9.97 -13.72
C PRO A 95 -0.38 8.56 -13.14
N PRO A 96 0.54 8.38 -12.18
CA PRO A 96 1.41 9.41 -11.60
C PRO A 96 2.63 9.74 -12.48
N VAL A 97 2.89 11.03 -12.69
CA VAL A 97 4.03 11.52 -13.48
C VAL A 97 4.58 12.84 -12.93
N THR A 98 5.91 12.97 -12.91
CA THR A 98 6.62 14.23 -12.66
C THR A 98 7.48 14.57 -13.87
N ILE A 99 7.45 15.82 -14.33
CA ILE A 99 8.24 16.33 -15.45
C ILE A 99 9.23 17.36 -14.92
N LEU A 100 10.52 17.14 -15.18
CA LEU A 100 11.62 18.06 -14.89
C LEU A 100 12.06 18.73 -16.18
N HIS A 101 12.12 20.06 -16.22
CA HIS A 101 12.51 20.78 -17.44
C HIS A 101 13.16 22.12 -17.11
N SER A 102 14.28 22.44 -17.76
CA SER A 102 14.88 23.77 -17.69
C SER A 102 14.19 24.75 -18.64
N ARG A 103 13.93 25.98 -18.19
CA ARG A 103 13.53 27.07 -19.11
C ARG A 103 14.63 27.47 -20.09
N ALA A 104 15.88 27.16 -19.76
CA ALA A 104 17.03 27.42 -20.62
C ALA A 104 17.32 26.25 -21.58
N ASP A 105 16.37 25.34 -21.77
CA ASP A 105 16.47 24.27 -22.75
C ASP A 105 16.34 24.82 -24.18
N GLU A 106 17.47 24.92 -24.87
CA GLU A 106 17.55 25.33 -26.29
C GLU A 106 17.31 24.15 -27.26
N THR A 107 17.28 22.91 -26.76
CA THR A 107 17.07 21.72 -27.58
C THR A 107 15.60 21.35 -27.66
N ILE A 108 14.88 21.29 -26.54
CA ILE A 108 13.45 21.02 -26.46
C ILE A 108 12.79 22.23 -25.81
N ALA A 109 11.74 22.78 -26.42
CA ALA A 109 11.11 23.97 -25.88
C ALA A 109 10.39 23.65 -24.56
N PHE A 110 10.60 24.45 -23.51
CA PHE A 110 9.86 24.31 -22.24
C PHE A 110 8.33 24.31 -22.44
N ALA A 111 7.85 25.05 -23.44
CA ALA A 111 6.45 25.07 -23.84
C ALA A 111 5.89 23.70 -24.24
N ASP A 112 6.72 22.78 -24.74
CA ASP A 112 6.29 21.42 -25.10
C ASP A 112 5.92 20.60 -23.84
N SER A 113 6.58 20.82 -22.71
CA SER A 113 6.17 20.21 -21.44
C SER A 113 4.90 20.83 -20.86
N VAL A 114 4.74 22.15 -20.99
CA VAL A 114 3.50 22.84 -20.61
C VAL A 114 2.32 22.32 -21.42
N GLU A 115 2.51 22.09 -22.72
CA GLU A 115 1.49 21.48 -23.59
C GLU A 115 1.19 20.04 -23.19
N LEU A 116 2.22 19.23 -22.89
CA LEU A 116 2.02 17.85 -22.42
C LEU A 116 1.18 17.80 -21.13
N LEU A 117 1.41 18.72 -20.18
CA LEU A 117 0.59 18.84 -18.96
C LEU A 117 -0.89 19.04 -19.30
N LYS A 118 -1.16 19.99 -20.20
CA LYS A 118 -2.53 20.34 -20.62
C LYS A 118 -3.21 19.18 -21.32
N ASN A 119 -2.53 18.54 -22.28
CA ASN A 119 -3.06 17.38 -23.00
C ASN A 119 -3.39 16.23 -22.04
N SER A 120 -2.57 16.06 -21.00
CA SER A 120 -2.67 14.96 -20.04
C SER A 120 -3.61 15.25 -18.86
N GLY A 121 -4.20 16.44 -18.77
CA GLY A 121 -5.05 16.84 -17.63
C GLY A 121 -4.31 16.85 -16.28
N LEU A 122 -3.00 17.11 -16.28
CA LEU A 122 -2.17 17.09 -15.08
C LEU A 122 -2.21 18.43 -14.34
N ALA A 123 -2.02 18.39 -13.02
CA ALA A 123 -1.83 19.60 -12.21
C ALA A 123 -0.53 20.32 -12.60
N GLU A 124 -0.49 21.65 -12.45
CA GLU A 124 0.71 22.45 -12.71
C GLU A 124 1.91 21.99 -11.88
N SER A 125 1.67 21.46 -10.68
CA SER A 125 2.70 20.91 -9.79
C SER A 125 3.41 19.67 -10.34
N ALA A 126 2.89 19.05 -11.41
CA ALA A 126 3.56 17.94 -12.09
C ALA A 126 4.76 18.42 -12.95
N LEU A 127 4.86 19.72 -13.28
CA LEU A 127 5.99 20.30 -14.00
C LEU A 127 6.88 21.09 -13.04
N VAL A 128 8.09 20.59 -12.83
CA VAL A 128 9.11 21.23 -12.01
C VAL A 128 10.14 21.87 -12.92
N GLU A 129 10.26 23.19 -12.80
CA GLU A 129 11.30 23.96 -13.46
C GLU A 129 12.64 23.76 -12.74
N VAL A 130 13.63 23.18 -13.42
CA VAL A 130 14.94 22.88 -12.83
C VAL A 130 16.04 22.84 -13.89
N GLY A 131 17.27 23.11 -13.47
CA GLY A 131 18.47 23.02 -14.30
C GLY A 131 18.71 24.22 -15.19
N THR A 132 19.88 24.27 -15.81
CA THR A 132 20.35 25.43 -16.58
C THR A 132 20.53 25.15 -18.07
N GLU A 133 20.26 23.93 -18.53
CA GLU A 133 20.36 23.52 -19.93
C GLU A 133 19.56 22.24 -20.20
N HIS A 134 19.45 21.84 -21.48
CA HIS A 134 18.77 20.61 -21.92
C HIS A 134 19.25 19.35 -21.19
N ARG A 135 20.56 19.24 -20.95
CA ARG A 135 21.13 18.00 -20.42
C ARG A 135 20.63 17.69 -19.02
N LEU A 136 20.22 18.68 -18.22
CA LEU A 136 19.86 18.48 -16.80
C LEU A 136 20.90 17.61 -16.06
N ALA A 137 22.17 17.95 -16.23
CA ALA A 137 23.31 17.22 -15.67
C ALA A 137 23.93 17.94 -14.46
N ASP A 138 23.46 19.14 -14.14
CA ASP A 138 23.88 19.89 -12.95
C ASP A 138 23.36 19.23 -11.66
N PRO A 139 24.01 19.48 -10.51
CA PRO A 139 23.64 18.84 -9.25
C PRO A 139 22.18 19.04 -8.83
N ALA A 140 21.60 20.21 -9.06
CA ALA A 140 20.20 20.48 -8.66
C ALA A 140 19.22 19.66 -9.50
N SER A 141 19.49 19.49 -10.80
CA SER A 141 18.70 18.60 -11.66
C SER A 141 18.81 17.13 -11.29
N LEU A 142 20.01 16.67 -10.89
CA LEU A 142 20.21 15.29 -10.45
C LEU A 142 19.47 15.01 -9.13
N GLU A 143 19.55 15.95 -8.19
CA GLU A 143 18.81 15.87 -6.93
C GLU A 143 17.30 15.87 -7.17
N ALA A 144 16.79 16.78 -8.01
CA ALA A 144 15.37 16.83 -8.35
C ALA A 144 14.88 15.53 -9.01
N MET A 145 15.72 14.88 -9.84
CA MET A 145 15.43 13.56 -10.41
C MET A 145 15.35 12.48 -9.33
N LEU A 146 16.32 12.45 -8.40
CA LEU A 146 16.32 11.52 -7.28
C LEU A 146 15.07 11.71 -6.41
N GLU A 147 14.81 12.94 -5.95
CA GLU A 147 13.63 13.28 -5.16
C GLU A 147 12.32 12.94 -5.89
N ALA A 148 12.24 13.15 -7.21
CA ALA A 148 11.07 12.78 -8.00
C ALA A 148 10.90 11.26 -8.05
N CYS A 149 11.97 10.48 -8.20
CA CYS A 149 11.91 9.01 -8.16
C CYS A 149 11.48 8.52 -6.77
N GLU A 150 12.08 9.07 -5.71
CA GLU A 150 11.79 8.66 -4.34
C GLU A 150 10.37 9.01 -3.90
N ARG A 151 9.88 10.21 -4.25
CA ARG A 151 8.47 10.58 -4.03
C ARG A 151 7.51 9.74 -4.87
N SER A 152 7.89 9.41 -6.09
CA SER A 152 7.06 8.61 -7.00
C SER A 152 6.95 7.17 -6.53
N ALA A 153 8.04 6.59 -5.99
CA ALA A 153 8.01 5.29 -5.32
C ALA A 153 7.34 5.35 -3.94
N SER A 154 7.33 6.53 -3.30
CA SER A 154 6.56 6.78 -2.08
C SER A 154 5.08 7.12 -2.34
N VAL A 155 4.57 6.93 -3.56
CA VAL A 155 3.12 6.79 -3.80
C VAL A 155 2.65 5.40 -3.33
N THR A 156 3.15 4.96 -2.18
CA THR A 156 2.33 4.26 -1.20
C THR A 156 1.53 5.37 -0.53
N ASP A 157 0.25 5.52 -0.86
CA ASP A 157 -0.61 6.55 -0.27
C ASP A 157 -0.54 6.46 1.26
N LEU A 158 0.27 7.34 1.87
CA LEU A 158 0.30 7.52 3.30
C LEU A 158 -1.01 8.21 3.68
N VAL A 159 -1.96 7.43 4.17
CA VAL A 159 -3.22 7.96 4.65
C VAL A 159 -3.10 8.35 6.13
N ASP A 160 -3.71 9.48 6.48
CA ASP A 160 -3.90 9.85 7.88
C ASP A 160 -4.91 8.89 8.50
N VAL A 161 -4.48 8.14 9.51
CA VAL A 161 -5.29 7.16 10.23
C VAL A 161 -5.37 7.58 11.69
N THR A 162 -6.58 7.71 12.21
CA THR A 162 -6.78 7.78 13.66
C THR A 162 -6.98 6.38 14.21
N VAL A 163 -6.17 6.00 15.20
CA VAL A 163 -6.27 4.77 15.99
C VAL A 163 -6.94 5.10 17.32
N TYR A 164 -7.97 4.33 17.65
CA TYR A 164 -8.74 4.41 18.89
C TYR A 164 -8.43 3.18 19.73
N TYR A 165 -7.92 3.40 20.94
CA TYR A 165 -7.66 2.34 21.90
C TYR A 165 -8.77 2.34 22.95
N LEU A 166 -9.45 1.21 23.08
CA LEU A 166 -10.58 1.05 23.99
C LEU A 166 -10.33 -0.05 25.01
N GLU A 167 -10.89 0.12 26.21
CA GLU A 167 -10.76 -0.83 27.31
C GLU A 167 -12.07 -1.08 28.04
N MET A 168 -12.15 -2.23 28.70
CA MET A 168 -13.19 -2.63 29.61
C MET A 168 -12.51 -3.17 30.88
N ARG A 169 -12.83 -2.58 32.04
CA ARG A 169 -12.27 -2.95 33.36
C ARG A 169 -13.20 -3.79 34.23
N ASN A 170 -14.47 -3.85 33.86
CA ASN A 170 -15.48 -4.67 34.51
C ASN A 170 -16.37 -5.28 33.43
N PRO A 171 -16.79 -6.55 33.58
CA PRO A 171 -17.77 -7.13 32.67
C PRO A 171 -19.07 -6.35 32.77
N VAL A 172 -19.59 -5.91 31.62
CA VAL A 172 -20.95 -5.36 31.56
C VAL A 172 -21.88 -6.53 31.30
N GLN A 173 -22.67 -6.93 32.30
CA GLN A 173 -23.70 -7.95 32.09
C GLN A 173 -24.74 -7.44 31.10
N ARG A 174 -24.77 -8.06 29.93
CA ARG A 174 -25.79 -7.80 28.92
C ARG A 174 -26.34 -9.10 28.42
N LEU A 175 -27.66 -9.12 28.30
CA LEU A 175 -28.33 -10.19 27.58
C LEU A 175 -27.91 -10.09 26.11
N ALA A 176 -27.06 -11.00 25.66
CA ALA A 176 -26.91 -11.26 24.24
C ALA A 176 -28.30 -11.65 23.71
N PRO A 177 -28.72 -11.17 22.52
CA PRO A 177 -29.84 -11.79 21.84
C PRO A 177 -29.60 -13.30 21.77
N ALA A 178 -30.63 -14.12 21.96
CA ALA A 178 -30.47 -15.56 21.79
C ALA A 178 -29.84 -15.84 20.41
N PRO A 179 -28.83 -16.74 20.31
CA PRO A 179 -28.30 -17.11 19.02
C PRO A 179 -29.45 -17.59 18.13
N ARG A 180 -29.45 -17.18 16.86
CA ARG A 180 -30.28 -17.88 15.87
C ARG A 180 -29.76 -19.30 15.71
N ASP A 181 -30.62 -20.21 15.26
CA ASP A 181 -30.22 -21.59 14.99
C ASP A 181 -29.04 -21.66 14.00
N GLY A 182 -28.20 -22.69 14.15
CA GLY A 182 -27.08 -22.96 13.25
C GLY A 182 -25.80 -22.16 13.52
N LEU A 183 -25.74 -21.42 14.64
CA LEU A 183 -24.50 -20.75 15.07
C LEU A 183 -23.63 -21.67 15.94
N THR A 184 -22.33 -21.68 15.68
CA THR A 184 -21.35 -22.38 16.53
C THR A 184 -20.06 -21.57 16.57
N VAL A 185 -19.42 -21.46 17.75
CA VAL A 185 -18.08 -20.90 17.86
C VAL A 185 -17.10 -22.02 18.20
N LEU A 186 -16.09 -22.21 17.35
CA LEU A 186 -15.08 -23.24 17.52
C LEU A 186 -13.74 -22.60 17.89
N HIS A 187 -13.11 -23.10 18.95
CA HIS A 187 -11.73 -22.75 19.29
C HIS A 187 -10.78 -23.55 18.39
N ALA A 188 -10.13 -22.89 17.43
CA ALA A 188 -9.06 -23.47 16.64
C ALA A 188 -7.78 -23.52 17.48
N ARG A 189 -7.56 -24.62 18.20
CA ARG A 189 -6.47 -24.78 19.18
C ARG A 189 -5.08 -24.87 18.54
N THR A 190 -4.99 -25.44 17.34
CA THR A 190 -3.75 -25.62 16.58
C THR A 190 -3.99 -25.21 15.12
N PRO A 191 -4.28 -23.93 14.85
CA PRO A 191 -4.59 -23.47 13.51
C PRO A 191 -3.32 -23.56 12.66
N THR A 192 -3.43 -24.12 11.45
CA THR A 192 -2.32 -24.03 10.49
C THR A 192 -2.19 -22.58 10.02
N VAL A 193 -0.98 -22.18 9.62
CA VAL A 193 -0.73 -20.85 9.03
C VAL A 193 -1.68 -20.59 7.85
N ALA A 194 -1.88 -21.58 6.99
CA ALA A 194 -2.79 -21.48 5.86
C ALA A 194 -4.24 -21.20 6.29
N TYR A 195 -4.74 -21.90 7.31
CA TYR A 195 -6.10 -21.69 7.82
C TYR A 195 -6.26 -20.31 8.47
N TYR A 196 -5.27 -19.88 9.26
CA TYR A 196 -5.29 -18.54 9.85
C TYR A 196 -5.25 -17.45 8.77
N ARG A 197 -4.39 -17.58 7.76
CA ARG A 197 -4.31 -16.63 6.64
C ARG A 197 -5.61 -16.59 5.84
N PHE A 198 -6.30 -17.72 5.67
CA PHE A 198 -7.64 -17.77 5.07
C PHE A 198 -8.62 -16.88 5.84
N LEU A 199 -8.75 -17.07 7.17
CA LEU A 199 -9.64 -16.27 8.01
C LEU A 199 -9.27 -14.79 8.00
N TYR A 200 -7.98 -14.48 8.21
CA TYR A 200 -7.45 -13.13 8.26
C TYR A 200 -7.71 -12.36 6.97
N ASN A 201 -7.45 -13.00 5.81
CA ASN A 201 -7.68 -12.38 4.52
C ASN A 201 -9.17 -12.25 4.20
N ALA A 202 -10.00 -13.23 4.53
CA ALA A 202 -11.44 -13.17 4.26
C ALA A 202 -12.14 -12.05 5.04
N VAL A 203 -11.75 -11.81 6.29
CA VAL A 203 -12.31 -10.75 7.12
C VAL A 203 -11.66 -9.38 6.84
N GLY A 204 -10.34 -9.34 6.72
CA GLY A 204 -9.57 -8.09 6.63
C GLY A 204 -9.37 -7.53 5.22
N LYS A 205 -9.86 -8.21 4.17
CA LYS A 205 -9.63 -7.85 2.76
C LYS A 205 -9.91 -6.38 2.47
N ASP A 206 -11.05 -5.89 2.94
CA ASP A 206 -11.57 -4.55 2.61
C ASP A 206 -11.13 -3.48 3.64
N TYR A 207 -10.34 -3.86 4.65
CA TYR A 207 -9.97 -3.00 5.79
C TYR A 207 -8.45 -2.87 5.98
N HIS A 208 -7.67 -3.19 4.94
CA HIS A 208 -6.21 -3.02 4.94
C HIS A 208 -5.53 -3.63 6.17
N TRP A 209 -5.95 -4.81 6.60
CA TRP A 209 -5.30 -5.50 7.71
C TRP A 209 -3.86 -5.90 7.35
N LEU A 210 -2.85 -5.32 8.01
CA LEU A 210 -1.43 -5.60 7.72
C LEU A 210 -0.66 -6.31 8.84
N SER A 211 -1.13 -6.22 10.09
CA SER A 211 -0.37 -6.68 11.27
C SER A 211 0.12 -8.14 11.15
N ARG A 212 -0.72 -9.04 10.64
CA ARG A 212 -0.38 -10.46 10.45
C ARG A 212 0.10 -10.77 9.04
N ARG A 213 -0.15 -9.89 8.08
CA ARG A 213 0.40 -10.01 6.70
C ARG A 213 1.90 -9.75 6.66
N LYS A 214 2.40 -8.81 7.48
CA LYS A 214 3.83 -8.47 7.54
C LYS A 214 4.71 -9.54 8.22
N LEU A 215 4.11 -10.50 8.92
CA LEU A 215 4.84 -11.60 9.54
C LEU A 215 5.17 -12.68 8.50
N SER A 216 6.40 -13.19 8.57
CA SER A 216 6.78 -14.44 7.90
C SER A 216 5.93 -15.60 8.43
N ASP A 217 5.88 -16.71 7.68
CA ASP A 217 5.12 -17.89 8.11
C ASP A 217 5.65 -18.48 9.42
N ALA A 218 6.96 -18.39 9.68
CA ALA A 218 7.57 -18.87 10.92
C ALA A 218 7.17 -18.00 12.13
N GLU A 219 7.21 -16.66 11.98
CA GLU A 219 6.78 -15.74 13.02
C GLU A 219 5.28 -15.86 13.29
N LEU A 220 4.48 -15.98 12.23
CA LEU A 220 3.03 -16.16 12.37
C LEU A 220 2.71 -17.48 13.06
N ALA A 221 3.37 -18.59 12.68
CA ALA A 221 3.21 -19.88 13.33
C ALA A 221 3.54 -19.83 14.83
N ALA A 222 4.60 -19.11 15.21
CA ALA A 222 4.97 -18.93 16.61
C ALA A 222 3.89 -18.16 17.40
N VAL A 223 3.29 -17.12 16.80
CA VAL A 223 2.22 -16.34 17.43
C VAL A 223 0.95 -17.17 17.60
N ILE A 224 0.44 -17.78 16.52
CA ILE A 224 -0.84 -18.50 16.54
C ILE A 224 -0.74 -19.89 17.20
N GLY A 225 0.48 -20.36 17.43
CA GLY A 225 0.77 -21.59 18.16
C GLY A 225 0.97 -21.41 19.67
N ASP A 226 1.07 -20.18 20.19
CA ASP A 226 1.14 -19.95 21.64
C ASP A 226 -0.21 -20.33 22.27
N PRO A 227 -0.25 -21.21 23.30
CA PRO A 227 -1.50 -21.65 23.92
C PRO A 227 -2.28 -20.53 24.63
N ARG A 228 -1.70 -19.34 24.79
CA ARG A 228 -2.35 -18.14 25.32
C ARG A 228 -2.84 -17.19 24.22
N ASN A 229 -2.60 -17.48 22.94
CA ASN A 229 -3.14 -16.75 21.80
C ASN A 229 -4.25 -17.58 21.15
N GLU A 230 -5.50 -17.29 21.48
CA GLU A 230 -6.64 -18.13 21.10
C GLU A 230 -7.37 -17.61 19.86
N VAL A 231 -7.62 -18.49 18.89
CA VAL A 231 -8.40 -18.19 17.69
C VAL A 231 -9.76 -18.86 17.78
N HIS A 232 -10.81 -18.04 17.90
CA HIS A 232 -12.21 -18.49 17.98
C HIS A 232 -12.94 -18.16 16.69
N VAL A 233 -13.49 -19.17 16.02
CA VAL A 233 -14.10 -19.04 14.69
C VAL A 233 -15.60 -19.21 14.77
N LEU A 234 -16.34 -18.16 14.40
CA LEU A 234 -17.78 -18.22 14.23
C LEU A 234 -18.12 -19.04 12.99
N HIS A 235 -19.05 -19.97 13.11
CA HIS A 235 -19.62 -20.74 12.02
C HIS A 235 -21.13 -20.51 11.94
N VAL A 236 -21.64 -20.43 10.71
CA VAL A 236 -23.07 -20.40 10.38
C VAL A 236 -23.34 -21.61 9.49
N ASN A 237 -24.16 -22.56 9.97
CA ASN A 237 -24.50 -23.78 9.24
C ASN A 237 -23.25 -24.52 8.71
N GLY A 238 -22.20 -24.59 9.53
CA GLY A 238 -20.93 -25.26 9.19
C GLY A 238 -19.95 -24.43 8.35
N SER A 239 -20.33 -23.25 7.85
CA SER A 239 -19.43 -22.36 7.12
C SER A 239 -18.78 -21.34 8.06
N PRO A 240 -17.45 -21.10 8.00
CA PRO A 240 -16.81 -20.01 8.72
C PRO A 240 -17.44 -18.66 8.32
N ALA A 241 -17.80 -17.86 9.32
CA ALA A 241 -18.49 -16.58 9.15
C ALA A 241 -17.71 -15.39 9.69
N GLY A 242 -16.69 -15.64 10.50
CA GLY A 242 -15.86 -14.62 11.14
C GLY A 242 -14.97 -15.24 12.20
N PHE A 243 -14.08 -14.45 12.80
CA PHE A 243 -13.24 -14.92 13.88
C PHE A 243 -12.88 -13.82 14.87
N ALA A 244 -12.47 -14.25 16.06
CA ALA A 244 -11.92 -13.43 17.12
C ALA A 244 -10.57 -14.02 17.55
N GLU A 245 -9.58 -13.17 17.76
CA GLU A 245 -8.27 -13.54 18.30
C GLU A 245 -8.06 -12.87 19.66
N LEU A 246 -7.89 -13.69 20.70
CA LEU A 246 -7.65 -13.24 22.06
C LEU A 246 -6.20 -13.53 22.45
N ASP A 247 -5.42 -12.49 22.70
CA ASP A 247 -4.06 -12.63 23.21
C ASP A 247 -4.06 -12.44 24.74
N ARG A 248 -3.74 -13.52 25.44
CA ARG A 248 -3.66 -13.59 26.92
C ARG A 248 -2.22 -13.74 27.40
N ARG A 249 -1.23 -13.41 26.56
CA ARG A 249 0.19 -13.57 26.91
C ARG A 249 0.64 -12.56 27.96
N GLN A 250 -0.04 -11.41 28.06
CA GLN A 250 0.18 -10.44 29.11
C GLN A 250 -0.57 -10.83 30.39
N PRO A 251 0.09 -10.83 31.57
CA PRO A 251 -0.59 -11.09 32.84
C PRO A 251 -1.72 -10.09 33.08
N ASP A 252 -2.85 -10.56 33.64
CA ASP A 252 -4.03 -9.79 34.01
C ASP A 252 -4.75 -9.01 32.89
N GLU A 253 -4.24 -9.02 31.66
CA GLU A 253 -4.82 -8.31 30.53
C GLU A 253 -5.07 -9.25 29.35
N ILE A 254 -6.16 -9.02 28.63
CA ILE A 254 -6.47 -9.71 27.38
C ILE A 254 -6.66 -8.67 26.29
N GLU A 255 -5.97 -8.85 25.17
CA GLU A 255 -6.18 -8.07 23.97
C GLU A 255 -7.10 -8.84 23.00
N LEU A 256 -8.17 -8.18 22.52
CA LEU A 256 -8.89 -8.63 21.33
C LEU A 256 -8.16 -8.10 20.10
N VAL A 257 -7.21 -8.89 19.60
CA VAL A 257 -6.26 -8.47 18.55
C VAL A 257 -6.93 -8.40 17.19
N GLN A 258 -7.81 -9.36 16.89
CA GLN A 258 -8.58 -9.40 15.65
C GLN A 258 -10.02 -9.74 15.95
N PHE A 259 -10.93 -9.05 15.28
CA PHE A 259 -12.35 -9.34 15.37
C PHE A 259 -13.04 -8.89 14.09
N GLY A 260 -13.84 -9.78 13.50
CA GLY A 260 -14.69 -9.39 12.38
C GLY A 260 -15.46 -10.56 11.78
N LEU A 261 -16.29 -10.20 10.80
CA LEU A 261 -17.09 -11.13 10.02
C LEU A 261 -16.65 -11.07 8.56
N MET A 262 -16.82 -12.17 7.84
CA MET A 262 -16.70 -12.15 6.38
C MET A 262 -17.87 -11.36 5.78
N ALA A 263 -17.65 -10.74 4.63
CA ALA A 263 -18.54 -9.74 4.04
C ALA A 263 -19.99 -10.22 3.89
N GLU A 264 -20.18 -11.47 3.47
CA GLU A 264 -21.49 -12.09 3.25
C GLU A 264 -22.32 -12.28 4.54
N PHE A 265 -21.67 -12.23 5.72
CA PHE A 265 -22.32 -12.37 7.03
C PHE A 265 -22.60 -11.02 7.73
N ILE A 266 -22.16 -9.91 7.15
CA ILE A 266 -22.40 -8.56 7.66
C ILE A 266 -23.88 -8.18 7.47
N GLY A 267 -24.44 -7.41 8.41
CA GLY A 267 -25.84 -6.95 8.36
C GLY A 267 -26.87 -7.96 8.88
N GLN A 268 -26.46 -9.19 9.21
CA GLN A 268 -27.34 -10.26 9.68
C GLN A 268 -27.52 -10.31 11.22
N GLY A 269 -27.06 -9.28 11.94
CA GLY A 269 -27.10 -9.24 13.42
C GLY A 269 -26.03 -10.06 14.14
N LEU A 270 -25.22 -10.84 13.41
CA LEU A 270 -24.22 -11.76 13.96
C LEU A 270 -23.10 -11.06 14.75
N GLY A 271 -22.66 -9.88 14.33
CA GLY A 271 -21.50 -9.22 14.92
C GLY A 271 -21.72 -8.82 16.38
N LYS A 272 -22.95 -8.41 16.73
CA LYS A 272 -23.29 -8.08 18.13
C LYS A 272 -23.25 -9.31 19.02
N TRP A 273 -23.84 -10.40 18.54
CA TRP A 273 -23.87 -11.67 19.27
C TRP A 273 -22.46 -12.22 19.45
N PHE A 274 -21.68 -12.27 18.37
CA PHE A 274 -20.33 -12.83 18.42
C PHE A 274 -19.39 -11.98 19.27
N LEU A 275 -19.50 -10.64 19.22
CA LEU A 275 -18.73 -9.78 20.12
C LEU A 275 -19.07 -10.03 21.59
N GLN A 276 -20.36 -10.18 21.94
CA GLN A 276 -20.74 -10.49 23.31
C GLN A 276 -20.19 -11.85 23.74
N TRP A 277 -20.27 -12.87 22.89
CA TRP A 277 -19.65 -14.17 23.14
C TRP A 277 -18.14 -14.03 23.39
N THR A 278 -17.43 -13.25 22.58
CA THR A 278 -15.98 -13.01 22.72
C THR A 278 -15.64 -12.28 24.02
N ILE A 279 -16.45 -11.30 24.42
CA ILE A 279 -16.31 -10.58 25.70
C ILE A 279 -16.49 -11.55 26.87
N ASP A 280 -17.57 -12.33 26.86
CA ASP A 280 -17.85 -13.32 27.92
C ASP A 280 -16.72 -14.35 28.01
N LYS A 281 -16.21 -14.77 26.84
CA LYS A 281 -15.05 -15.68 26.76
C LYS A 281 -13.80 -15.06 27.38
N ALA A 282 -13.48 -13.80 27.09
CA ALA A 282 -12.35 -13.12 27.69
C ALA A 282 -12.48 -13.02 29.21
N TRP A 283 -13.65 -12.59 29.71
CA TRP A 283 -13.90 -12.48 31.15
C TRP A 283 -13.94 -13.82 31.89
N SER A 284 -14.19 -14.94 31.19
CA SER A 284 -14.10 -16.28 31.79
C SER A 284 -12.71 -16.61 32.36
N TYR A 285 -11.68 -15.87 31.92
CA TYR A 285 -10.31 -15.99 32.41
C TYR A 285 -10.00 -15.10 33.62
N GLN A 286 -10.98 -14.37 34.16
CA GLN A 286 -10.82 -13.51 35.33
C GLN A 286 -9.72 -12.44 35.19
N SER A 287 -9.50 -11.94 33.96
CA SER A 287 -8.60 -10.81 33.69
C SER A 287 -9.06 -9.54 34.42
N ARG A 288 -8.15 -8.59 34.64
CA ARG A 288 -8.48 -7.24 35.16
C ARG A 288 -8.85 -6.27 34.05
N ARG A 289 -8.46 -6.57 32.81
CA ARG A 289 -8.66 -5.70 31.66
C ARG A 289 -8.87 -6.50 30.39
N LEU A 290 -9.89 -6.13 29.62
CA LEU A 290 -10.05 -6.49 28.22
C LEU A 290 -9.87 -5.23 27.39
N TRP A 291 -9.01 -5.25 26.39
CA TRP A 291 -8.75 -4.07 25.56
C TRP A 291 -8.61 -4.43 24.08
N LEU A 292 -8.74 -3.42 23.23
CA LEU A 292 -8.56 -3.54 21.79
C LEU A 292 -8.16 -2.18 21.21
N HIS A 293 -7.74 -2.20 19.95
CA HIS A 293 -7.65 -0.99 19.15
C HIS A 293 -8.37 -1.19 17.82
N THR A 294 -8.95 -0.11 17.30
CA THR A 294 -9.57 -0.02 15.98
C THR A 294 -9.18 1.30 15.34
N CYS A 295 -9.32 1.45 14.03
CA CYS A 295 -8.91 2.66 13.35
C CYS A 295 -9.91 3.11 12.29
N THR A 296 -9.70 4.32 11.79
CA THR A 296 -10.48 4.91 10.69
C THR A 296 -10.50 4.11 9.39
N LEU A 297 -9.58 3.14 9.20
CA LEU A 297 -9.59 2.20 8.06
C LEU A 297 -10.44 0.94 8.30
N ASP A 298 -10.82 0.65 9.54
CA ASP A 298 -11.71 -0.48 9.83
C ASP A 298 -13.13 -0.17 9.38
N HIS A 299 -13.98 -1.20 9.38
CA HIS A 299 -15.40 -1.02 9.09
C HIS A 299 -15.99 0.12 9.93
N ARG A 300 -16.72 1.06 9.29
CA ARG A 300 -17.44 2.20 9.95
C ARG A 300 -18.30 1.87 11.17
N ALA A 301 -18.63 0.58 11.37
CA ALA A 301 -19.46 0.10 12.46
C ALA A 301 -18.63 -0.38 13.66
N ALA A 302 -17.31 -0.57 13.52
CA ALA A 302 -16.43 -1.13 14.54
C ALA A 302 -16.41 -0.28 15.82
N LEU A 303 -16.01 0.99 15.72
CA LEU A 303 -15.98 1.88 16.89
C LEU A 303 -17.37 2.00 17.57
N PRO A 304 -18.48 2.29 16.85
CA PRO A 304 -19.81 2.28 17.45
C PRO A 304 -20.21 0.93 18.07
N LEU A 305 -19.80 -0.20 17.50
CA LEU A 305 -20.08 -1.53 18.01
C LEU A 305 -19.38 -1.76 19.36
N TYR A 306 -18.08 -1.45 19.45
CA TYR A 306 -17.31 -1.62 20.68
C TYR A 306 -17.78 -0.69 21.80
N THR A 307 -17.99 0.59 21.49
CA THR A 307 -18.54 1.54 22.47
C THR A 307 -19.92 1.12 22.93
N LYS A 308 -20.78 0.68 21.99
CA LYS A 308 -22.08 0.12 22.37
C LYS A 308 -21.91 -1.08 23.24
N ALA A 309 -20.96 -1.99 23.02
CA ALA A 309 -20.74 -3.17 23.86
C ALA A 309 -20.23 -2.85 25.29
N GLY A 310 -19.78 -1.62 25.54
CA GLY A 310 -19.35 -1.15 26.86
C GLY A 310 -17.85 -0.89 27.00
N PHE A 311 -17.10 -0.95 25.89
CA PHE A 311 -15.72 -0.48 25.87
C PHE A 311 -15.66 1.06 25.97
N VAL A 312 -14.68 1.57 26.70
CA VAL A 312 -14.43 3.00 26.89
C VAL A 312 -13.12 3.38 26.20
N LEU A 313 -13.13 4.49 25.46
CA LEU A 313 -11.92 5.06 24.84
C LEU A 313 -10.96 5.56 25.93
N PHE A 314 -9.70 5.11 25.92
CA PHE A 314 -8.67 5.57 26.87
C PHE A 314 -7.46 6.22 26.21
N LYS A 315 -7.23 5.99 24.91
CA LYS A 315 -6.18 6.64 24.12
C LYS A 315 -6.64 6.80 22.67
N GLN A 316 -6.24 7.91 22.05
CA GLN A 316 -6.36 8.14 20.61
C GLN A 316 -5.00 8.58 20.06
N GLU A 317 -4.67 8.14 18.85
CA GLU A 317 -3.39 8.43 18.20
C GLU A 317 -3.62 8.69 16.71
N ALA A 318 -3.06 9.78 16.19
CA ALA A 318 -3.02 10.05 14.76
C ALA A 318 -1.70 9.52 14.20
N ILE A 319 -1.79 8.63 13.21
CA ILE A 319 -0.64 8.05 12.53
C ILE A 319 -0.77 8.28 11.02
N ARG A 320 0.35 8.22 10.31
CA ARG A 320 0.37 8.08 8.85
C ARG A 320 0.78 6.67 8.50
N ARG A 321 0.06 6.05 7.57
CA ARG A 321 0.26 4.64 7.25
C ARG A 321 0.08 4.37 5.76
N GLU A 322 0.93 3.50 5.24
CA GLU A 322 0.82 2.94 3.89
C GLU A 322 -0.39 2.00 3.79
N LEU A 323 -1.18 2.16 2.72
CA LEU A 323 -2.31 1.28 2.39
C LEU A 323 -1.90 -0.06 1.77
#